data_AF-A0A502HR89-F1
#
_entry.id   AF-A0A502HR89-F1
#
_cell.length_a   1.000
_cell.length_b   1.000
_cell.length_c   1.000
_cell.angle_alpha   90.00
_cell.angle_beta   90.00
_cell.angle_gamma   90.00
#
_symmetry.space_group_name_H-M   'P 1'
#
loop_
_entity.id
_entity.type
_entity.pdbx_description
1 polymer ?
#
loop_
_entity_poly.entity_id
_entity_poly.type
_entity_poly.pdbx_seq_one_letter_code
_entity_poly.pdbx_strand_id
1 'polypeptide(L)'
;MTALTRLQSRPAHEQAFSAAGSLMQTYEQLLLGDNAQPLARTFLQAQLQQAADLPQEMPEDLSALQCFVEQHFAEVARQYADYLKARKAGGGRQFFSNKAHALFFLQAVAPTKLVDGAWLYGLLQHWRDPRFDGLMCTYLEELGDGNPAQNHVVIYRRLLAELGLQDSGVIADEHYLQGAIQLALGECADEFLPEVIGYNLGYEQLPLHLLISAYELAELGIDPYYFTLHVTIDNASTGHAHKAVQSVSQLMPLEGDRDEFLRRVALGYRLNDLGQGSRAIIESFDLYGEVLSMLERKRPFGQHMHSDYCRFEGQTVNQWLSVPEQLPGFLTALENKGWIKRHQDPQASRFWQLIEGDGAAMFGVFSPYEKQLLHDWIAGEWTPECPPPAYRRSNQDAVEPVLPLSDPDVQSLQSALKGRAAAEQMQVLIPWLSAQRHSHPAGLLATRLFIELKSSLR
;
A
#
# COMPACT_ATOMS: atom_id res chain seq x y z
N MET A 1 -43.93 32.63 -19.09
CA MET A 1 -43.30 33.15 -17.86
C MET A 1 -43.61 32.15 -16.76
N THR A 2 -42.65 31.28 -16.45
CA THR A 2 -42.77 30.26 -15.41
C THR A 2 -41.50 30.37 -14.58
N ALA A 3 -41.65 30.80 -13.34
CA ALA A 3 -40.54 31.11 -12.45
C ALA A 3 -39.82 29.82 -12.02
N LEU A 4 -38.52 29.76 -12.28
CA LEU A 4 -37.62 28.73 -11.77
C LEU A 4 -37.23 29.12 -10.34
N THR A 5 -37.82 28.45 -9.35
CA THR A 5 -37.40 28.53 -7.96
C THR A 5 -36.11 27.74 -7.79
N ARG A 6 -35.00 28.41 -7.45
CA ARG A 6 -33.74 27.75 -7.06
C ARG A 6 -33.97 27.00 -5.73
N LEU A 7 -33.90 25.67 -5.77
CA LEU A 7 -33.71 24.85 -4.59
C LEU A 7 -32.24 24.98 -4.16
N GLN A 8 -32.01 25.56 -2.98
CA GLN A 8 -30.70 25.51 -2.32
C GLN A 8 -30.51 24.11 -1.73
N SER A 9 -29.70 23.28 -2.39
CA SER A 9 -29.14 22.09 -1.77
C SER A 9 -27.97 22.50 -0.88
N ARG A 10 -28.07 22.26 0.43
CA ARG A 10 -26.91 22.24 1.32
C ARG A 10 -26.15 20.93 1.09
N PRO A 11 -24.82 20.95 0.86
CA PRO A 11 -24.04 19.74 0.91
C PRO A 11 -23.92 19.24 2.35
N ALA A 12 -23.92 17.92 2.51
CA ALA A 12 -23.57 17.25 3.75
C ALA A 12 -22.06 17.37 3.98
N HIS A 13 -21.66 17.76 5.19
CA HIS A 13 -20.30 17.83 5.72
C HIS A 13 -19.22 18.44 4.81
N GLU A 14 -19.05 19.76 4.88
CA GLU A 14 -17.78 20.41 4.54
C GLU A 14 -16.71 19.97 5.54
N GLN A 15 -15.88 18.99 5.15
CA GLN A 15 -14.52 18.92 5.68
C GLN A 15 -13.81 20.20 5.26
N ALA A 16 -13.13 20.85 6.21
CA ALA A 16 -12.44 22.10 5.98
C ALA A 16 -11.36 21.91 4.90
N PHE A 17 -11.61 22.45 3.71
CA PHE A 17 -10.63 22.51 2.62
C PHE A 17 -9.41 23.32 3.09
N SER A 18 -8.28 22.62 3.30
CA SER A 18 -6.98 23.25 3.43
C SER A 18 -6.54 23.79 2.04
N ALA A 19 -5.60 24.73 2.02
CA ALA A 19 -5.06 25.29 0.77
C ALA A 19 -4.30 24.25 -0.09
N ALA A 20 -3.94 23.09 0.49
CA ALA A 20 -3.60 21.86 -0.22
C ALA A 20 -4.84 20.97 -0.25
N GLY A 21 -5.16 20.36 -1.40
CA GLY A 21 -6.27 19.42 -1.56
C GLY A 21 -6.19 18.20 -0.64
N SER A 22 -7.01 17.18 -0.90
CA SER A 22 -6.97 15.94 -0.11
C SER A 22 -5.60 15.23 -0.22
N LEU A 23 -5.27 14.34 0.72
CA LEU A 23 -4.02 13.56 0.68
C LEU A 23 -3.95 12.68 -0.57
N MET A 24 -5.08 12.12 -1.01
CA MET A 24 -5.19 11.44 -2.30
C MET A 24 -4.79 12.35 -3.47
N GLN A 25 -5.30 13.58 -3.52
CA GLN A 25 -4.95 14.54 -4.58
C GLN A 25 -3.47 14.93 -4.53
N THR A 26 -2.92 15.08 -3.33
CA THR A 26 -1.49 15.37 -3.13
C THR A 26 -0.65 14.20 -3.63
N TYR A 27 -0.98 12.98 -3.25
CA TYR A 27 -0.34 11.75 -3.72
C TYR A 27 -0.37 11.64 -5.25
N GLU A 28 -1.52 11.86 -5.88
CA GLU A 28 -1.66 11.79 -7.34
C GLU A 28 -0.83 12.87 -8.04
N GLN A 29 -0.82 14.10 -7.52
CA GLN A 29 -0.01 15.19 -8.08
C GLN A 29 1.49 14.95 -7.92
N LEU A 30 1.93 14.37 -6.80
CA LEU A 30 3.33 14.01 -6.61
C LEU A 30 3.74 12.82 -7.51
N LEU A 31 2.83 11.87 -7.76
CA LEU A 31 3.12 10.69 -8.57
C LEU A 31 3.09 10.97 -10.08
N LEU A 32 2.17 11.83 -10.54
CA LEU A 32 1.88 12.03 -11.96
C LEU A 32 2.20 13.43 -12.47
N GLY A 33 2.35 14.41 -11.57
CA GLY A 33 2.51 15.82 -11.94
C GLY A 33 3.92 16.14 -12.41
N ASP A 34 4.01 16.98 -13.44
CA ASP A 34 5.27 17.61 -13.83
C ASP A 34 5.66 18.70 -12.83
N ASN A 35 6.94 18.77 -12.46
CA ASN A 35 7.48 19.79 -11.55
C ASN A 35 6.79 19.81 -10.18
N ALA A 36 6.66 18.64 -9.55
CA ALA A 36 6.01 18.45 -8.25
C ALA A 36 6.77 19.02 -7.05
N GLN A 37 8.04 19.45 -7.24
CA GLN A 37 8.94 19.90 -6.17
C GLN A 37 8.36 21.02 -5.25
N PRO A 38 7.70 22.08 -5.73
CA PRO A 38 7.13 23.11 -4.84
C PRO A 38 6.02 22.57 -3.93
N LEU A 39 5.19 21.65 -4.45
CA LEU A 39 4.15 20.97 -3.69
C LEU A 39 4.80 20.04 -2.65
N ALA A 40 5.76 19.22 -3.08
CA ALA A 40 6.51 18.31 -2.23
C ALA A 40 7.17 19.04 -1.05
N ARG A 41 7.87 20.16 -1.31
CA ARG A 41 8.49 20.98 -0.27
C ARG A 41 7.47 21.49 0.76
N THR A 42 6.37 22.08 0.28
CA THR A 42 5.34 22.64 1.18
C THR A 42 4.68 21.55 2.02
N PHE A 43 4.39 20.41 1.39
CA PHE A 43 3.82 19.24 2.04
C PHE A 43 4.76 18.66 3.11
N LEU A 44 6.02 18.42 2.77
CA LEU A 44 7.02 17.89 3.72
C LEU A 44 7.23 18.80 4.92
N GLN A 45 7.30 20.12 4.71
CA GLN A 45 7.44 21.06 5.83
C GLN A 45 6.26 20.96 6.80
N ALA A 46 5.03 20.79 6.30
CA ALA A 46 3.85 20.59 7.15
C ALA A 46 3.90 19.23 7.88
N GLN A 47 4.33 18.16 7.20
CA GLN A 47 4.43 16.84 7.84
C GLN A 47 5.56 16.76 8.87
N LEU A 48 6.69 17.42 8.63
CA LEU A 48 7.81 17.50 9.59
C LEU A 48 7.42 18.26 10.87
N GLN A 49 6.56 19.27 10.77
CA GLN A 49 6.00 19.93 11.95
C GLN A 49 5.15 18.98 12.79
N GLN A 50 4.36 18.11 12.16
CA GLN A 50 3.57 17.10 12.88
C GLN A 50 4.45 15.98 13.45
N ALA A 51 5.43 15.51 12.67
CA ALA A 51 6.38 14.48 13.10
C ALA A 51 7.19 14.94 14.33
N ALA A 52 7.42 16.25 14.48
CA ALA A 52 8.09 16.86 15.63
C ALA A 52 7.32 16.74 16.96
N ASP A 53 6.08 16.25 16.96
CA ASP A 53 5.30 15.94 18.17
C ASP A 53 5.31 14.46 18.59
N LEU A 54 5.80 13.55 17.73
CA LEU A 54 5.91 12.10 18.04
C LEU A 54 6.97 11.76 19.13
N PRO A 55 7.04 10.56 19.69
CA PRO A 55 8.17 10.20 20.56
C PRO A 55 9.52 10.19 19.80
N GLN A 56 10.61 10.61 20.43
CA GLN A 56 11.96 10.42 19.90
C GLN A 56 12.53 9.09 20.40
N GLU A 57 12.49 8.06 19.56
CA GLU A 57 13.02 6.74 19.90
C GLU A 57 14.47 6.54 19.46
N MET A 58 14.88 7.22 18.39
CA MET A 58 16.25 7.14 17.87
C MET A 58 17.27 7.66 18.91
N PRO A 59 18.39 6.95 19.14
CA PRO A 59 19.42 7.41 20.06
C PRO A 59 20.10 8.69 19.56
N GLU A 60 20.43 9.61 20.48
CA GLU A 60 21.21 10.82 20.18
C GLU A 60 22.67 10.49 19.83
N ASP A 61 23.23 9.45 20.45
CA ASP A 61 24.58 8.97 20.15
C ASP A 61 24.57 8.00 18.98
N LEU A 62 25.22 8.39 17.88
CA LEU A 62 25.42 7.55 16.70
C LEU A 62 26.09 6.21 17.00
N SER A 63 26.97 6.16 18.01
CA SER A 63 27.66 4.92 18.37
C SER A 63 26.68 3.85 18.87
N ALA A 64 25.52 4.26 19.39
CA ALA A 64 24.46 3.39 19.86
C ALA A 64 23.49 2.96 18.75
N LEU A 65 23.53 3.58 17.56
CA LEU A 65 22.53 3.37 16.51
C LEU A 65 22.49 1.93 15.99
N GLN A 66 23.65 1.31 15.79
CA GLN A 66 23.73 -0.10 15.37
C GLN A 66 23.10 -1.03 16.43
N CYS A 67 23.40 -0.79 17.70
CA CYS A 67 22.86 -1.59 18.81
C CYS A 67 21.34 -1.39 18.95
N PHE A 68 20.85 -0.17 18.73
CA PHE A 68 19.43 0.15 18.72
C PHE A 68 18.67 -0.67 17.65
N VAL A 69 19.16 -0.70 16.41
CA VAL A 69 18.56 -1.50 15.32
C VAL A 69 18.62 -3.00 15.64
N GLU A 70 19.75 -3.52 16.12
CA GLU A 70 19.88 -4.93 16.50
C GLU A 70 18.91 -5.35 17.61
N GLN A 71 18.70 -4.48 18.61
CA GLN A 71 17.74 -4.72 19.69
C GLN A 71 16.30 -4.75 19.18
N HIS A 72 15.93 -3.83 18.27
CA HIS A 72 14.62 -3.85 17.63
C HIS A 72 14.36 -5.18 16.91
N PHE A 73 15.32 -5.64 16.10
CA PHE A 73 15.22 -6.92 15.39
C PHE A 73 15.09 -8.11 16.34
N ALA A 74 15.87 -8.14 17.42
CA ALA A 74 15.80 -9.20 18.42
C ALA A 74 14.42 -9.25 19.10
N GLU A 75 13.84 -8.08 19.40
CA GLU A 75 12.52 -7.98 20.00
C GLU A 75 11.41 -8.42 19.03
N VAL A 76 11.44 -7.99 17.76
CA VAL A 76 10.51 -8.44 16.73
C VAL A 76 10.59 -9.96 16.54
N ALA A 77 11.80 -10.53 16.47
CA ALA A 77 11.99 -11.97 16.35
C ALA A 77 11.41 -12.74 17.55
N ARG A 78 11.59 -12.21 18.78
CA ARG A 78 11.01 -12.78 20.00
C ARG A 78 9.48 -12.74 19.96
N GLN A 79 8.89 -11.60 19.63
CA GLN A 79 7.44 -11.43 19.53
C GLN A 79 6.84 -12.36 18.47
N TYR A 80 7.51 -12.53 17.33
CA TYR A 80 7.07 -13.46 16.30
C TYR A 80 7.19 -14.93 16.74
N ALA A 81 8.24 -15.31 17.47
CA ALA A 81 8.36 -16.64 18.04
C ALA A 81 7.24 -16.95 19.05
N ASP A 82 6.87 -15.97 19.88
CA ASP A 82 5.74 -16.07 20.80
C ASP A 82 4.41 -16.24 20.04
N TYR A 83 4.20 -15.46 18.96
CA TYR A 83 3.07 -15.62 18.06
C TYR A 83 2.97 -17.04 17.47
N LEU A 84 4.07 -17.57 16.91
CA LEU A 84 4.09 -18.93 16.34
C LEU A 84 3.82 -20.00 17.39
N LYS A 85 4.34 -19.83 18.62
CA LYS A 85 4.06 -20.74 19.74
C LYS A 85 2.57 -20.73 20.09
N ALA A 86 1.94 -19.56 20.13
CA ALA A 86 0.50 -19.45 20.38
C ALA A 86 -0.34 -20.11 19.27
N ARG A 87 0.03 -19.89 18.00
CA ARG A 87 -0.65 -20.54 16.84
C ARG A 87 -0.50 -22.07 16.89
N LYS A 88 0.69 -22.59 17.22
CA LYS A 88 0.92 -24.03 17.41
C LYS A 88 0.10 -24.63 18.56
N ALA A 89 -0.19 -23.83 19.58
CA ALA A 89 -1.05 -24.22 20.70
C ALA A 89 -2.57 -24.13 20.38
N GLY A 90 -2.94 -23.78 19.14
CA GLY A 90 -4.34 -23.65 18.71
C GLY A 90 -4.95 -22.27 18.94
N GLY A 91 -4.16 -21.26 19.35
CA GLY A 91 -4.62 -19.87 19.41
C GLY A 91 -4.96 -19.36 18.01
N GLY A 92 -5.95 -18.47 17.88
CA GLY A 92 -6.46 -17.91 16.60
C GLY A 92 -5.51 -16.94 15.88
N ARG A 93 -5.93 -16.48 14.69
CA ARG A 93 -5.28 -15.37 13.98
C ARG A 93 -5.35 -14.10 14.83
N GLN A 94 -4.30 -13.29 14.81
CA GLN A 94 -4.20 -12.04 15.56
C GLN A 94 -4.55 -10.82 14.70
N PHE A 95 -4.27 -10.85 13.39
CA PHE A 95 -4.51 -9.69 12.52
C PHE A 95 -5.79 -9.83 11.73
N PHE A 96 -5.92 -10.88 10.93
CA PHE A 96 -7.04 -11.02 10.01
C PHE A 96 -8.06 -12.01 10.55
N SER A 97 -9.25 -11.52 10.89
CA SER A 97 -10.37 -12.35 11.36
C SER A 97 -10.95 -13.23 10.24
N ASN A 98 -10.98 -12.73 9.00
CA ASN A 98 -11.49 -13.42 7.81
C ASN A 98 -10.80 -12.88 6.54
N LYS A 99 -11.22 -13.37 5.37
CA LYS A 99 -10.57 -13.00 4.11
C LYS A 99 -10.91 -11.56 3.73
N ALA A 100 -12.15 -11.11 3.95
CA ALA A 100 -12.55 -9.73 3.70
C ALA A 100 -11.68 -8.73 4.49
N HIS A 101 -11.36 -9.03 5.75
CA HIS A 101 -10.44 -8.24 6.57
C HIS A 101 -9.05 -8.13 5.90
N ALA A 102 -8.48 -9.24 5.47
CA ALA A 102 -7.19 -9.21 4.76
C ALA A 102 -7.26 -8.37 3.47
N LEU A 103 -8.34 -8.49 2.68
CA LEU A 103 -8.52 -7.69 1.47
C LEU A 103 -8.68 -6.20 1.79
N PHE A 104 -9.38 -5.84 2.88
CA PHE A 104 -9.49 -4.46 3.34
C PHE A 104 -8.11 -3.88 3.64
N PHE A 105 -7.29 -4.60 4.41
CA PHE A 105 -5.94 -4.17 4.75
C PHE A 105 -5.06 -3.96 3.51
N LEU A 106 -5.07 -4.92 2.58
CA LEU A 106 -4.28 -4.84 1.34
C LEU A 106 -4.64 -3.63 0.47
N GLN A 107 -5.92 -3.25 0.43
CA GLN A 107 -6.36 -2.03 -0.26
C GLN A 107 -5.91 -0.78 0.50
N ALA A 108 -6.11 -0.76 1.82
CA ALA A 108 -5.79 0.39 2.65
C ALA A 108 -4.30 0.77 2.59
N VAL A 109 -3.39 -0.20 2.59
CA VAL A 109 -1.94 0.09 2.49
C VAL A 109 -1.44 0.26 1.07
N ALA A 110 -2.28 0.05 0.04
CA ALA A 110 -1.87 0.11 -1.36
C ALA A 110 -1.20 1.44 -1.76
N PRO A 111 -1.67 2.63 -1.36
CA PRO A 111 -1.00 3.88 -1.72
C PRO A 111 0.46 3.94 -1.27
N THR A 112 0.79 3.34 -0.13
CA THR A 112 2.17 3.28 0.37
C THR A 112 2.99 2.22 -0.38
N LYS A 113 2.42 1.02 -0.56
CA LYS A 113 3.12 -0.13 -1.17
C LYS A 113 3.29 -0.02 -2.69
N LEU A 114 2.52 0.85 -3.35
CA LEU A 114 2.63 1.11 -4.79
C LEU A 114 3.71 2.16 -5.16
N VAL A 115 4.33 2.80 -4.16
CA VAL A 115 5.45 3.74 -4.34
C VAL A 115 6.66 3.37 -3.48
N ASP A 116 6.75 2.10 -3.12
CA ASP A 116 7.83 1.57 -2.27
C ASP A 116 9.21 1.92 -2.83
N GLY A 117 10.09 2.39 -1.95
CA GLY A 117 11.41 2.94 -2.28
C GLY A 117 11.43 4.40 -2.75
N ALA A 118 10.30 5.04 -3.10
CA ALA A 118 10.28 6.33 -3.80
C ALA A 118 11.01 7.47 -3.07
N TRP A 119 11.14 7.40 -1.74
CA TRP A 119 11.88 8.40 -0.95
C TRP A 119 13.37 8.48 -1.33
N LEU A 120 13.94 7.44 -1.92
CA LEU A 120 15.33 7.38 -2.36
C LEU A 120 15.54 7.81 -3.82
N TYR A 121 14.46 8.02 -4.58
CA TYR A 121 14.53 8.29 -6.01
C TYR A 121 15.46 9.47 -6.34
N GLY A 122 15.31 10.59 -5.62
CA GLY A 122 16.11 11.80 -5.83
C GLY A 122 17.60 11.62 -5.54
N LEU A 123 18.03 10.51 -4.93
CA LEU A 123 19.44 10.23 -4.66
C LEU A 123 20.18 9.67 -5.88
N LEU A 124 19.47 9.19 -6.91
CA LEU A 124 20.08 8.62 -8.12
C LEU A 124 20.99 9.60 -8.86
N GLN A 125 20.77 10.91 -8.74
CA GLN A 125 21.65 11.92 -9.33
C GLN A 125 23.06 11.92 -8.71
N HIS A 126 23.21 11.39 -7.49
CA HIS A 126 24.48 11.27 -6.78
C HIS A 126 25.24 9.99 -7.09
N TRP A 127 24.92 9.30 -8.19
CA TRP A 127 25.53 8.01 -8.57
C TRP A 127 27.08 7.99 -8.63
N ARG A 128 27.72 9.15 -8.74
CA ARG A 128 29.19 9.30 -8.71
C ARG A 128 29.79 9.33 -7.30
N ASP A 129 29.02 9.68 -6.29
CA ASP A 129 29.50 9.80 -4.92
C ASP A 129 29.32 8.45 -4.19
N PRO A 130 30.43 7.80 -3.77
CA PRO A 130 30.36 6.49 -3.12
C PRO A 130 29.64 6.51 -1.77
N ARG A 131 29.50 7.69 -1.12
CA ARG A 131 28.78 7.82 0.16
C ARG A 131 27.28 7.50 0.03
N PHE A 132 26.72 7.60 -1.18
CA PHE A 132 25.32 7.29 -1.46
C PHE A 132 25.08 5.83 -1.86
N ASP A 133 26.14 5.00 -1.95
CA ASP A 133 26.00 3.64 -2.47
C ASP A 133 25.07 2.76 -1.64
N GLY A 134 25.07 2.88 -0.31
CA GLY A 134 24.19 2.11 0.56
C GLY A 134 22.71 2.40 0.28
N LEU A 135 22.34 3.68 0.19
CA LEU A 135 20.99 4.14 -0.12
C LEU A 135 20.58 3.80 -1.55
N MET A 136 21.44 4.02 -2.54
CA MET A 136 21.14 3.64 -3.93
C MET A 136 21.02 2.13 -4.12
N CYS A 137 21.85 1.34 -3.45
CA CYS A 137 21.74 -0.12 -3.48
C CYS A 137 20.39 -0.57 -2.93
N THR A 138 19.99 0.00 -1.79
CA THR A 138 18.67 -0.23 -1.19
C THR A 138 17.57 0.07 -2.23
N TYR A 139 17.56 1.27 -2.81
CA TYR A 139 16.57 1.62 -3.84
C TYR A 139 16.57 0.68 -5.05
N LEU A 140 17.74 0.32 -5.58
CA LEU A 140 17.82 -0.57 -6.75
C LEU A 140 17.32 -2.00 -6.42
N GLU A 141 17.55 -2.48 -5.20
CA GLU A 141 17.01 -3.75 -4.70
C GLU A 141 15.46 -3.67 -4.55
N GLU A 142 14.89 -2.56 -4.07
CA GLU A 142 13.42 -2.31 -4.06
C GLU A 142 12.82 -2.37 -5.48
N LEU A 143 13.58 -1.85 -6.44
CA LEU A 143 13.27 -1.90 -7.87
C LEU A 143 13.47 -3.30 -8.48
N GLY A 144 13.88 -4.28 -7.66
CA GLY A 144 14.15 -5.66 -8.02
C GLY A 144 15.38 -5.84 -8.88
N ASP A 145 16.32 -4.89 -8.89
CA ASP A 145 17.42 -4.80 -9.87
C ASP A 145 16.92 -4.85 -11.34
N GLY A 146 15.68 -4.42 -11.56
CA GLY A 146 14.98 -4.53 -12.84
C GLY A 146 14.46 -5.94 -13.15
N ASN A 147 14.52 -6.89 -12.23
CA ASN A 147 13.81 -8.15 -12.31
C ASN A 147 12.35 -7.98 -11.83
N PRO A 148 11.35 -8.15 -12.72
CA PRO A 148 9.94 -8.03 -12.33
C PRO A 148 9.50 -9.01 -11.23
N ALA A 149 10.16 -10.16 -11.07
CA ALA A 149 9.85 -11.12 -10.00
C ALA A 149 10.40 -10.70 -8.62
N GLN A 150 11.19 -9.63 -8.57
CA GLN A 150 11.78 -9.05 -7.37
C GLN A 150 11.39 -7.58 -7.18
N ASN A 151 10.80 -6.92 -8.18
CA ASN A 151 10.37 -5.52 -8.07
C ASN A 151 9.13 -5.39 -7.17
N HIS A 152 9.26 -4.62 -6.10
CA HIS A 152 8.26 -4.54 -5.02
C HIS A 152 6.89 -4.09 -5.53
N VAL A 153 6.87 -3.04 -6.36
CA VAL A 153 5.64 -2.47 -6.93
C VAL A 153 5.01 -3.43 -7.95
N VAL A 154 5.80 -4.13 -8.78
CA VAL A 154 5.28 -5.16 -9.70
C VAL A 154 4.62 -6.29 -8.92
N ILE A 155 5.28 -6.78 -7.86
CA ILE A 155 4.75 -7.85 -7.01
C ILE A 155 3.45 -7.41 -6.35
N TYR A 156 3.39 -6.20 -5.79
CA TYR A 156 2.19 -5.71 -5.12
C TYR A 156 1.03 -5.47 -6.10
N ARG A 157 1.30 -4.88 -7.28
CA ARG A 157 0.29 -4.71 -8.34
C ARG A 157 -0.27 -6.06 -8.79
N ARG A 158 0.57 -7.09 -8.94
CA ARG A 158 0.14 -8.44 -9.28
C ARG A 158 -0.77 -9.02 -8.19
N LEU A 159 -0.40 -8.90 -6.92
CA LEU A 159 -1.21 -9.34 -5.79
C LEU A 159 -2.61 -8.69 -5.82
N LEU A 160 -2.67 -7.37 -5.97
CA LEU A 160 -3.96 -6.66 -6.08
C LEU A 160 -4.76 -7.13 -7.30
N ALA A 161 -4.11 -7.41 -8.44
CA ALA A 161 -4.79 -7.84 -9.66
C ALA A 161 -5.41 -9.24 -9.51
N GLU A 162 -4.65 -10.19 -8.95
CA GLU A 162 -5.12 -11.56 -8.70
C GLU A 162 -6.31 -11.60 -7.73
N LEU A 163 -6.37 -10.64 -6.80
CA LEU A 163 -7.47 -10.48 -5.86
C LEU A 163 -8.62 -9.61 -6.40
N GLY A 164 -8.48 -9.02 -7.59
CA GLY A 164 -9.46 -8.11 -8.19
C GLY A 164 -9.64 -6.80 -7.44
N LEU A 165 -8.56 -6.28 -6.86
CA LEU A 165 -8.48 -5.05 -6.05
C LEU A 165 -7.95 -3.83 -6.83
N GLN A 166 -7.97 -3.86 -8.17
CA GLN A 166 -7.43 -2.76 -9.00
C GLN A 166 -8.35 -1.52 -8.99
N ASP A 167 -9.66 -1.74 -8.86
CA ASP A 167 -10.70 -0.68 -8.88
C ASP A 167 -11.41 -0.54 -7.52
N SER A 168 -10.81 -1.07 -6.46
CA SER A 168 -11.54 -1.37 -5.24
C SER A 168 -11.63 -0.18 -4.29
N GLY A 169 -12.75 0.54 -4.42
CA GLY A 169 -13.34 1.36 -3.36
C GLY A 169 -12.67 2.71 -3.10
N VAL A 170 -13.43 3.59 -2.44
CA VAL A 170 -12.89 4.83 -1.88
C VAL A 170 -11.99 4.44 -0.71
N ILE A 171 -10.68 4.48 -0.92
CA ILE A 171 -9.70 4.38 0.16
C ILE A 171 -9.81 5.65 1.01
N ALA A 172 -9.80 5.52 2.34
CA ALA A 172 -9.80 6.67 3.23
C ALA A 172 -8.61 7.59 2.93
N ASP A 173 -8.84 8.91 2.93
CA ASP A 173 -7.85 9.89 2.48
C ASP A 173 -6.56 9.81 3.32
N GLU A 174 -6.69 9.51 4.61
CA GLU A 174 -5.57 9.37 5.56
C GLU A 174 -4.58 8.26 5.16
N HIS A 175 -5.03 7.24 4.43
CA HIS A 175 -4.17 6.13 3.99
C HIS A 175 -3.20 6.54 2.86
N TYR A 176 -3.39 7.69 2.24
CA TYR A 176 -2.47 8.23 1.23
C TYR A 176 -1.28 8.98 1.85
N LEU A 177 -1.31 9.28 3.15
CA LEU A 177 -0.30 10.10 3.82
C LEU A 177 1.13 9.57 3.62
N GLN A 178 1.37 8.30 3.95
CA GLN A 178 2.71 7.71 3.87
C GLN A 178 3.21 7.60 2.43
N GLY A 179 2.36 7.20 1.47
CA GLY A 179 2.71 7.23 0.05
C GLY A 179 3.08 8.64 -0.45
N ALA A 180 2.34 9.67 -0.02
CA ALA A 180 2.63 11.05 -0.38
C ALA A 180 3.95 11.55 0.24
N ILE A 181 4.27 11.14 1.48
CA ILE A 181 5.54 11.45 2.14
C ILE A 181 6.71 10.84 1.34
N GLN A 182 6.62 9.57 0.95
CA GLN A 182 7.67 8.90 0.18
C GLN A 182 7.94 9.61 -1.15
N LEU A 183 6.89 9.95 -1.89
CA LEU A 183 7.02 10.68 -3.15
C LEU A 183 7.64 12.07 -2.94
N ALA A 184 7.18 12.80 -1.92
CA ALA A 184 7.67 14.14 -1.65
C ALA A 184 9.16 14.15 -1.22
N LEU A 185 9.58 13.16 -0.42
CA LEU A 185 10.99 12.95 -0.06
C LEU A 185 11.84 12.69 -1.30
N GLY A 186 11.36 11.86 -2.23
CA GLY A 186 12.03 11.57 -3.49
C GLY A 186 12.22 12.83 -4.35
N GLU A 187 11.22 13.69 -4.44
CA GLU A 187 11.25 14.95 -5.21
C GLU A 187 12.15 16.04 -4.60
N CYS A 188 12.36 15.99 -3.28
CA CYS A 188 13.10 17.02 -2.53
C CYS A 188 14.36 16.48 -1.84
N ALA A 189 14.92 15.37 -2.33
CA ALA A 189 15.96 14.63 -1.62
C ALA A 189 17.23 15.44 -1.31
N ASP A 190 17.63 16.38 -2.17
CA ASP A 190 18.82 17.23 -1.90
C ASP A 190 18.60 18.21 -0.74
N GLU A 191 17.41 18.83 -0.70
CA GLU A 191 17.07 19.82 0.32
C GLU A 191 16.80 19.14 1.67
N PHE A 192 16.19 17.95 1.63
CA PHE A 192 15.78 17.17 2.80
C PHE A 192 16.64 15.91 3.02
N LEU A 193 17.91 15.94 2.61
CA LEU A 193 18.79 14.77 2.67
C LEU A 193 18.85 14.12 4.06
N PRO A 194 19.02 14.85 5.17
CA PRO A 194 19.02 14.24 6.49
C PRO A 194 17.68 13.57 6.83
N GLU A 195 16.55 14.18 6.46
CA GLU A 195 15.22 13.59 6.66
C GLU A 195 15.02 12.33 5.81
N VAL A 196 15.51 12.30 4.56
CA VAL A 196 15.50 11.10 3.71
C VAL A 196 16.28 9.96 4.37
N ILE A 197 17.47 10.25 4.89
CA ILE A 197 18.31 9.26 5.60
C ILE A 197 17.58 8.74 6.86
N GLY A 198 16.97 9.64 7.62
CA GLY A 198 16.18 9.28 8.81
C GLY A 198 14.96 8.43 8.47
N TYR A 199 14.20 8.83 7.45
CA TYR A 199 13.03 8.07 6.97
C TYR A 199 13.45 6.67 6.52
N ASN A 200 14.54 6.57 5.74
CA ASN A 200 15.11 5.29 5.34
C ASN A 200 15.49 4.42 6.55
N LEU A 201 16.14 4.99 7.56
CA LEU A 201 16.50 4.27 8.78
C LEU A 201 15.27 3.74 9.54
N GLY A 202 14.16 4.50 9.56
CA GLY A 202 12.89 4.04 10.13
C GLY A 202 12.24 2.93 9.31
N TYR A 203 12.11 3.15 7.99
CA TYR A 203 11.37 2.27 7.09
C TYR A 203 12.03 0.90 6.91
N GLU A 204 13.37 0.85 6.82
CA GLU A 204 14.13 -0.39 6.60
C GLU A 204 14.23 -1.30 7.83
N GLN A 205 13.63 -0.92 8.96
CA GLN A 205 13.53 -1.80 10.12
C GLN A 205 12.36 -2.76 9.92
N LEU A 206 12.63 -4.07 9.97
CA LEU A 206 11.63 -5.12 9.80
C LEU A 206 10.53 -5.01 10.88
N PRO A 207 9.30 -4.58 10.55
CA PRO A 207 8.27 -4.44 11.54
C PRO A 207 7.56 -5.79 11.74
N LEU A 208 7.16 -6.10 12.98
CA LEU A 208 6.50 -7.36 13.35
C LEU A 208 5.31 -7.69 12.43
N HIS A 209 4.60 -6.66 11.99
CA HIS A 209 3.38 -6.88 11.23
C HIS A 209 3.62 -7.59 9.89
N LEU A 210 4.77 -7.41 9.22
CA LEU A 210 5.04 -8.11 7.95
C LEU A 210 5.12 -9.62 8.16
N LEU A 211 5.72 -10.06 9.27
CA LEU A 211 5.86 -11.48 9.63
C LEU A 211 4.51 -12.15 9.93
N ILE A 212 3.66 -11.48 10.70
CA ILE A 212 2.32 -11.99 11.03
C ILE A 212 1.41 -11.93 9.80
N SER A 213 1.42 -10.82 9.05
CA SER A 213 0.64 -10.69 7.82
C SER A 213 1.02 -11.76 6.81
N ALA A 214 2.31 -12.01 6.58
CA ALA A 214 2.75 -13.08 5.66
C ALA A 214 2.21 -14.46 6.08
N TYR A 215 2.26 -14.78 7.38
CA TYR A 215 1.75 -16.04 7.92
C TYR A 215 0.23 -16.17 7.72
N GLU A 216 -0.53 -15.15 8.09
CA GLU A 216 -2.00 -15.19 8.07
C GLU A 216 -2.61 -15.03 6.68
N LEU A 217 -1.96 -14.28 5.78
CA LEU A 217 -2.37 -14.20 4.37
C LEU A 217 -2.25 -15.57 3.71
N ALA A 218 -1.14 -16.30 3.95
CA ALA A 218 -0.96 -17.64 3.42
C ALA A 218 -2.06 -18.60 3.91
N GLU A 219 -2.42 -18.53 5.19
CA GLU A 219 -3.53 -19.29 5.77
C GLU A 219 -4.88 -18.96 5.13
N LEU A 220 -5.10 -17.70 4.76
CA LEU A 220 -6.27 -17.21 4.05
C LEU A 220 -6.26 -17.51 2.53
N GLY A 221 -5.25 -18.23 2.04
CA GLY A 221 -5.10 -18.56 0.63
C GLY A 221 -4.75 -17.35 -0.24
N ILE A 222 -4.10 -16.34 0.33
CA ILE A 222 -3.59 -15.14 -0.36
C ILE A 222 -2.07 -15.26 -0.48
N ASP A 223 -1.51 -14.86 -1.62
CA ASP A 223 -0.05 -14.85 -1.82
C ASP A 223 0.65 -13.87 -0.85
N PRO A 224 1.51 -14.34 0.07
CA PRO A 224 2.19 -13.49 1.04
C PRO A 224 3.53 -12.95 0.51
N TYR A 225 3.88 -13.18 -0.76
CA TYR A 225 5.26 -13.04 -1.23
C TYR A 225 5.81 -11.63 -1.06
N TYR A 226 5.03 -10.58 -1.33
CA TYR A 226 5.43 -9.19 -1.07
C TYR A 226 5.92 -8.98 0.38
N PHE A 227 5.16 -9.48 1.36
CA PHE A 227 5.49 -9.36 2.78
C PHE A 227 6.67 -10.24 3.20
N THR A 228 6.80 -11.41 2.56
CA THR A 228 7.88 -12.37 2.85
C THR A 228 9.22 -11.89 2.30
N LEU A 229 9.22 -11.14 1.19
CA LEU A 229 10.42 -10.61 0.56
C LEU A 229 11.23 -9.74 1.53
N HIS A 230 10.56 -8.74 2.12
CA HIS A 230 11.08 -7.81 3.15
C HIS A 230 11.73 -8.51 4.34
N VAL A 231 11.19 -9.67 4.78
CA VAL A 231 11.78 -10.46 5.88
C VAL A 231 13.24 -10.86 5.61
N THR A 232 13.60 -11.05 4.34
CA THR A 232 14.96 -11.49 3.97
C THR A 232 15.88 -10.30 3.70
N ILE A 233 15.40 -9.31 2.94
CA ILE A 233 16.22 -8.19 2.46
C ILE A 233 16.46 -7.12 3.52
N ASP A 234 15.52 -6.91 4.46
CA ASP A 234 15.60 -5.86 5.47
C ASP A 234 16.49 -6.24 6.67
N ASN A 235 17.15 -7.39 6.66
CA ASN A 235 17.84 -7.92 7.84
C ASN A 235 18.93 -6.99 8.42
N ALA A 236 19.09 -6.98 9.75
CA ALA A 236 20.09 -6.18 10.47
C ALA A 236 21.56 -6.60 10.28
N SER A 237 21.85 -7.72 9.61
CA SER A 237 23.22 -8.21 9.44
C SER A 237 23.90 -7.59 8.21
N THR A 238 23.34 -7.83 7.03
CA THR A 238 23.87 -7.32 5.74
C THR A 238 22.78 -6.73 4.85
N GLY A 239 21.54 -6.72 5.34
CA GLY A 239 20.38 -6.20 4.65
C GLY A 239 20.25 -4.69 4.75
N HIS A 240 19.08 -4.19 4.38
CA HIS A 240 18.79 -2.76 4.27
C HIS A 240 18.90 -2.03 5.60
N ALA A 241 18.42 -2.61 6.71
CA ALA A 241 18.59 -2.03 8.04
C ALA A 241 20.07 -1.73 8.39
N HIS A 242 20.98 -2.65 8.03
CA HIS A 242 22.42 -2.42 8.25
C HIS A 242 22.97 -1.30 7.36
N LYS A 243 22.61 -1.31 6.06
CA LYS A 243 23.00 -0.26 5.09
C LYS A 243 22.48 1.11 5.52
N ALA A 244 21.28 1.19 6.12
CA ALA A 244 20.70 2.42 6.62
C ALA A 244 21.56 3.03 7.74
N VAL A 245 21.98 2.23 8.73
CA VAL A 245 22.89 2.67 9.81
C VAL A 245 24.23 3.17 9.24
N GLN A 246 24.80 2.43 8.28
CA GLN A 246 26.05 2.85 7.63
C GLN A 246 25.91 4.18 6.89
N SER A 247 24.78 4.39 6.20
CA SER A 247 24.50 5.60 5.42
C SER A 247 24.45 6.86 6.28
N VAL A 248 23.90 6.76 7.50
CA VAL A 248 23.94 7.86 8.48
C VAL A 248 25.38 8.29 8.77
N SER A 249 26.27 7.32 9.00
CA SER A 249 27.68 7.59 9.31
C SER A 249 28.46 8.12 8.10
N GLN A 250 28.20 7.59 6.90
CA GLN A 250 28.90 7.96 5.66
C GLN A 250 28.52 9.36 5.16
N LEU A 251 27.28 9.78 5.39
CA LEU A 251 26.76 11.08 4.93
C LEU A 251 26.79 12.17 6.02
N MET A 252 27.18 11.83 7.25
CA MET A 252 27.38 12.81 8.31
C MET A 252 28.47 13.84 7.90
N PRO A 253 28.23 15.15 8.10
CA PRO A 253 29.22 16.19 7.83
C PRO A 253 30.52 16.00 8.62
N LEU A 254 31.67 16.13 7.94
CA LEU A 254 32.98 16.04 8.58
C LEU A 254 33.25 17.22 9.53
N GLU A 255 32.82 18.42 9.16
CA GLU A 255 32.99 19.67 9.90
C GLU A 255 31.67 20.47 9.91
N GLY A 256 31.31 21.07 11.05
CA GLY A 256 30.08 21.88 11.21
C GLY A 256 28.78 21.06 11.18
N ASP A 257 27.71 21.64 11.75
CA ASP A 257 26.31 21.22 11.61
C ASP A 257 25.94 19.75 11.91
N ARG A 258 26.78 19.00 12.64
CA ARG A 258 26.48 17.61 13.01
C ARG A 258 25.23 17.48 13.88
N ASP A 259 25.07 18.36 14.87
CA ASP A 259 23.90 18.33 15.76
C ASP A 259 22.61 18.61 14.98
N GLU A 260 22.65 19.56 14.04
CA GLU A 260 21.52 19.86 13.17
C GLU A 260 21.22 18.73 12.18
N PHE A 261 22.26 18.11 11.61
CA PHE A 261 22.13 16.91 10.78
C PHE A 261 21.42 15.79 11.55
N LEU A 262 21.90 15.45 12.76
CA LEU A 262 21.30 14.39 13.59
C LEU A 262 19.87 14.73 14.02
N ARG A 263 19.60 15.99 14.35
CA ARG A 263 18.24 16.46 14.67
C ARG A 263 17.29 16.23 13.49
N ARG A 264 17.73 16.53 12.26
CA ARG A 264 16.94 16.32 11.04
C ARG A 264 16.81 14.84 10.66
N VAL A 265 17.85 14.02 10.88
CA VAL A 265 17.76 12.55 10.78
C VAL A 265 16.71 12.00 11.76
N ALA A 266 16.70 12.46 13.01
CA ALA A 266 15.69 12.06 13.99
C ALA A 266 14.26 12.48 13.58
N LEU A 267 14.10 13.66 12.95
CA LEU A 267 12.82 14.08 12.40
C LEU A 267 12.38 13.22 11.21
N GLY A 268 13.31 12.87 10.30
CA GLY A 268 13.06 11.93 9.21
C GLY A 268 12.63 10.56 9.71
N TYR A 269 13.30 10.05 10.76
CA TYR A 269 12.91 8.80 11.41
C TYR A 269 11.47 8.86 11.92
N ARG A 270 11.09 9.94 12.61
CA ARG A 270 9.72 10.11 13.12
C ARG A 270 8.69 10.29 12.01
N LEU A 271 9.11 10.83 10.86
CA LEU A 271 8.24 10.97 9.69
C LEU A 271 7.77 9.60 9.15
N ASN A 272 8.59 8.55 9.28
CA ASN A 272 8.20 7.17 8.97
C ASN A 272 7.02 6.67 9.83
N ASP A 273 6.93 7.14 11.07
CA ASP A 273 5.89 6.73 12.02
C ASP A 273 4.65 7.64 12.00
N LEU A 274 4.63 8.65 11.11
CA LEU A 274 3.54 9.63 11.05
C LEU A 274 2.26 9.03 10.45
N GLY A 275 1.12 9.26 11.11
CA GLY A 275 -0.18 8.79 10.63
C GLY A 275 -0.56 7.41 11.17
N GLN A 276 -1.43 6.70 10.44
CA GLN A 276 -1.91 5.39 10.87
C GLN A 276 -0.94 4.30 10.46
N GLY A 277 -0.33 3.62 11.45
CA GLY A 277 0.48 2.43 11.21
C GLY A 277 -0.35 1.23 10.75
N SER A 278 0.29 0.27 10.08
CA SER A 278 -0.37 -0.94 9.54
C SER A 278 -1.23 -1.68 10.56
N ARG A 279 -0.78 -1.74 11.83
CA ARG A 279 -1.54 -2.36 12.92
C ARG A 279 -2.86 -1.63 13.21
N ALA A 280 -2.86 -0.30 13.21
CA ALA A 280 -4.07 0.48 13.47
C ALA A 280 -5.09 0.30 12.33
N ILE A 281 -4.63 0.22 11.09
CA ILE A 281 -5.47 -0.07 9.92
C ILE A 281 -6.12 -1.46 10.06
N ILE A 282 -5.34 -2.48 10.44
CA ILE A 282 -5.85 -3.83 10.72
C ILE A 282 -6.92 -3.77 11.82
N GLU A 283 -6.62 -3.13 12.94
CA GLU A 283 -7.56 -3.05 14.07
C GLU A 283 -8.83 -2.24 13.77
N SER A 284 -8.82 -1.37 12.75
CA SER A 284 -9.99 -0.55 12.36
C SER A 284 -11.05 -1.28 11.54
N PHE A 285 -10.80 -2.52 11.09
CA PHE A 285 -11.75 -3.22 10.23
C PHE A 285 -13.04 -3.60 10.97
N ASP A 286 -14.16 -3.05 10.50
CA ASP A 286 -15.51 -3.47 10.89
C ASP A 286 -16.24 -4.09 9.69
N LEU A 287 -16.43 -5.41 9.73
CA LEU A 287 -17.09 -6.16 8.67
C LEU A 287 -18.51 -5.63 8.37
N TYR A 288 -19.29 -5.29 9.39
CA TYR A 288 -20.67 -4.85 9.17
C TYR A 288 -20.71 -3.43 8.61
N GLY A 289 -19.89 -2.53 9.16
CA GLY A 289 -19.68 -1.18 8.63
C GLY A 289 -19.23 -1.20 7.17
N GLU A 290 -18.32 -2.10 6.79
CA GLU A 290 -17.87 -2.24 5.40
C GLU A 290 -18.97 -2.76 4.46
N VAL A 291 -19.81 -3.70 4.91
CA VAL A 291 -20.98 -4.15 4.15
C VAL A 291 -21.98 -3.01 3.93
N LEU A 292 -22.26 -2.21 4.96
CA LEU A 292 -23.15 -1.05 4.84
C LEU A 292 -22.58 0.00 3.90
N SER A 293 -21.29 0.35 4.05
CA SER A 293 -20.61 1.33 3.22
C SER A 293 -20.57 0.90 1.75
N MET A 294 -20.37 -0.39 1.49
CA MET A 294 -20.46 -0.98 0.16
C MET A 294 -21.85 -0.81 -0.44
N LEU A 295 -22.91 -1.15 0.32
CA LEU A 295 -24.29 -1.00 -0.17
C LEU A 295 -24.63 0.47 -0.40
N GLU A 296 -24.18 1.38 0.46
CA GLU A 296 -24.38 2.82 0.30
C GLU A 296 -23.76 3.34 -1.00
N ARG A 297 -22.54 2.91 -1.33
CA ARG A 297 -21.89 3.26 -2.61
C ARG A 297 -22.65 2.74 -3.83
N LYS A 298 -23.22 1.53 -3.74
CA LYS A 298 -23.99 0.94 -4.85
C LYS A 298 -25.42 1.47 -4.97
N ARG A 299 -25.97 1.95 -3.87
CA ARG A 299 -27.37 2.39 -3.74
C ARG A 299 -27.81 3.34 -4.87
N PRO A 300 -27.08 4.42 -5.23
CA PRO A 300 -27.52 5.35 -6.29
C PRO A 300 -27.71 4.68 -7.65
N PHE A 301 -26.93 3.63 -7.94
CA PHE A 301 -26.99 2.88 -9.20
C PHE A 301 -28.05 1.77 -9.17
N GLY A 302 -28.35 1.22 -7.98
CA GLY A 302 -29.33 0.14 -7.81
C GLY A 302 -30.78 0.58 -7.57
N GLN A 303 -31.01 1.78 -7.01
CA GLN A 303 -32.33 2.22 -6.48
C GLN A 303 -33.48 2.33 -7.49
N HIS A 304 -33.25 2.10 -8.79
CA HIS A 304 -34.29 2.10 -9.82
C HIS A 304 -34.28 0.84 -10.70
N MET A 305 -33.44 -0.15 -10.37
CA MET A 305 -33.16 -1.29 -11.25
C MET A 305 -33.97 -2.53 -10.89
N HIS A 306 -34.77 -2.49 -9.83
CA HIS A 306 -35.55 -3.63 -9.37
C HIS A 306 -37.04 -3.48 -9.71
N SER A 307 -37.72 -4.59 -10.00
CA SER A 307 -39.18 -4.60 -10.18
C SER A 307 -39.92 -4.48 -8.84
N ASP A 308 -41.11 -3.89 -8.86
CA ASP A 308 -41.95 -3.70 -7.66
C ASP A 308 -42.58 -4.99 -7.11
N TYR A 309 -42.39 -6.13 -7.80
CA TYR A 309 -42.89 -7.44 -7.38
C TYR A 309 -42.17 -7.97 -6.14
N CYS A 310 -40.90 -7.60 -5.93
CA CYS A 310 -40.13 -8.01 -4.78
C CYS A 310 -40.28 -6.99 -3.64
N ARG A 311 -40.92 -7.39 -2.54
CA ARG A 311 -41.16 -6.55 -1.37
C ARG A 311 -40.71 -7.20 -0.08
N PHE A 312 -40.06 -6.42 0.77
CA PHE A 312 -39.65 -6.77 2.13
C PHE A 312 -40.31 -5.80 3.09
N GLU A 313 -41.06 -6.34 4.06
CA GLU A 313 -41.81 -5.56 5.05
C GLU A 313 -42.69 -4.44 4.45
N GLY A 314 -43.31 -4.72 3.30
CA GLY A 314 -44.20 -3.79 2.60
C GLY A 314 -43.50 -2.82 1.65
N GLN A 315 -42.17 -2.68 1.72
CA GLN A 315 -41.36 -1.80 0.86
C GLN A 315 -40.70 -2.57 -0.29
N THR A 316 -40.58 -1.95 -1.46
CA THR A 316 -39.82 -2.50 -2.60
C THR A 316 -38.32 -2.34 -2.38
N VAL A 317 -37.49 -3.11 -3.10
CA VAL A 317 -36.02 -2.96 -3.04
C VAL A 317 -35.60 -1.53 -3.40
N ASN A 318 -36.23 -0.93 -4.42
CA ASN A 318 -35.97 0.47 -4.80
C ASN A 318 -36.28 1.46 -3.66
N GLN A 319 -37.32 1.21 -2.87
CA GLN A 319 -37.65 2.03 -1.70
C GLN A 319 -36.60 1.89 -0.60
N TRP A 320 -36.20 0.66 -0.27
CA TRP A 320 -35.11 0.40 0.67
C TRP A 320 -33.79 1.06 0.26
N LEU A 321 -33.51 1.08 -1.04
CA LEU A 321 -32.33 1.72 -1.62
C LEU A 321 -32.54 3.23 -1.86
N SER A 322 -33.66 3.85 -1.50
CA SER A 322 -33.85 5.29 -1.78
C SER A 322 -33.15 6.19 -0.75
N VAL A 323 -32.91 5.68 0.46
CA VAL A 323 -32.43 6.44 1.63
C VAL A 323 -31.35 5.63 2.35
N PRO A 324 -30.12 6.16 2.55
CA PRO A 324 -29.01 5.43 3.18
C PRO A 324 -29.33 4.85 4.56
N GLU A 325 -30.08 5.60 5.38
CA GLU A 325 -30.44 5.24 6.75
C GLU A 325 -31.31 3.97 6.83
N GLN A 326 -31.89 3.54 5.71
CA GLN A 326 -32.71 2.34 5.63
C GLN A 326 -31.91 1.05 5.38
N LEU A 327 -30.62 1.14 4.99
CA LEU A 327 -29.81 -0.03 4.65
C LEU A 327 -29.67 -1.06 5.80
N PRO A 328 -29.46 -0.66 7.07
CA PRO A 328 -29.45 -1.62 8.19
C PRO A 328 -30.80 -2.35 8.33
N GLY A 329 -31.90 -1.62 8.17
CA GLY A 329 -33.26 -2.18 8.18
C GLY A 329 -33.50 -3.12 7.00
N PHE A 330 -32.97 -2.80 5.82
CA PHE A 330 -33.10 -3.65 4.63
C PHE A 330 -32.40 -4.99 4.82
N LEU A 331 -31.16 -4.98 5.34
CA LEU A 331 -30.42 -6.21 5.66
C LEU A 331 -31.17 -7.07 6.69
N THR A 332 -31.72 -6.43 7.73
CA THR A 332 -32.55 -7.09 8.74
C THR A 332 -33.80 -7.73 8.12
N ALA A 333 -34.47 -7.01 7.21
CA ALA A 333 -35.66 -7.51 6.53
C ALA A 333 -35.35 -8.70 5.59
N LEU A 334 -34.19 -8.70 4.93
CA LEU A 334 -33.71 -9.83 4.12
C LEU A 334 -33.41 -11.06 5.00
N GLU A 335 -32.84 -10.86 6.17
CA GLU A 335 -32.59 -11.93 7.15
C GLU A 335 -33.91 -12.50 7.70
N ASN A 336 -34.83 -11.65 8.15
CA ASN A 336 -36.15 -12.04 8.64
C ASN A 336 -36.97 -12.84 7.61
N LYS A 337 -36.78 -12.57 6.31
CA LYS A 337 -37.42 -13.32 5.21
C LYS A 337 -36.64 -14.55 4.76
N GLY A 338 -35.50 -14.86 5.40
CA GLY A 338 -34.66 -16.02 5.08
C GLY A 338 -33.93 -15.90 3.73
N TRP A 339 -33.85 -14.70 3.15
CA TRP A 339 -33.04 -14.45 1.95
C TRP A 339 -31.56 -14.43 2.28
N ILE A 340 -31.23 -13.91 3.46
CA ILE A 340 -29.92 -14.02 4.09
C ILE A 340 -30.08 -14.96 5.28
N LYS A 341 -29.21 -15.96 5.37
CA LYS A 341 -29.10 -16.89 6.50
C LYS A 341 -27.74 -16.71 7.13
N ARG A 342 -27.70 -15.90 8.17
CA ARG A 342 -26.49 -15.62 8.95
C ARG A 342 -25.96 -16.89 9.64
N HIS A 343 -24.64 -16.95 9.84
CA HIS A 343 -23.97 -18.05 10.56
C HIS A 343 -24.15 -19.42 9.88
N GLN A 344 -24.30 -19.42 8.55
CA GLN A 344 -24.50 -20.62 7.73
C GLN A 344 -23.69 -20.50 6.45
N ASP A 345 -23.57 -21.61 5.72
CA ASP A 345 -23.02 -21.61 4.37
C ASP A 345 -23.70 -20.51 3.51
N PRO A 346 -22.94 -19.54 2.95
CA PRO A 346 -23.50 -18.51 2.08
C PRO A 346 -24.34 -19.06 0.94
N GLN A 347 -24.03 -20.26 0.42
CA GLN A 347 -24.82 -20.92 -0.62
C GLN A 347 -26.26 -21.27 -0.18
N ALA A 348 -26.52 -21.34 1.12
CA ALA A 348 -27.88 -21.54 1.65
C ALA A 348 -28.73 -20.25 1.62
N SER A 349 -28.11 -19.09 1.37
CA SER A 349 -28.77 -17.78 1.27
C SER A 349 -29.19 -17.48 -0.17
N ARG A 350 -30.48 -17.23 -0.37
CA ARG A 350 -31.01 -16.83 -1.69
C ARG A 350 -30.33 -15.57 -2.23
N PHE A 351 -30.04 -14.60 -1.36
CA PHE A 351 -29.37 -13.36 -1.77
C PHE A 351 -27.99 -13.64 -2.36
N TRP A 352 -27.22 -14.56 -1.78
CA TRP A 352 -25.91 -14.97 -2.28
C TRP A 352 -25.99 -15.60 -3.68
N GLN A 353 -26.96 -16.49 -3.89
CA GLN A 353 -27.20 -17.13 -5.21
C GLN A 353 -27.60 -16.13 -6.32
N LEU A 354 -28.08 -14.93 -5.95
CA LEU A 354 -28.36 -13.88 -6.93
C LEU A 354 -27.08 -13.13 -7.36
N ILE A 355 -26.01 -13.20 -6.56
CA ILE A 355 -24.74 -12.48 -6.77
C ILE A 355 -23.66 -13.39 -7.35
N GLU A 356 -23.64 -14.64 -6.91
CA GLU A 356 -22.60 -15.62 -7.22
C GLU A 356 -23.20 -16.93 -7.74
N GLY A 357 -22.64 -17.47 -8.82
CA GLY A 357 -23.06 -18.72 -9.46
C GLY A 357 -23.49 -18.57 -10.93
N ASP A 358 -23.64 -19.70 -11.60
CA ASP A 358 -24.04 -19.76 -13.01
C ASP A 358 -25.46 -19.18 -13.20
N GLY A 359 -25.56 -18.10 -13.97
CA GLY A 359 -26.83 -17.41 -14.22
C GLY A 359 -27.28 -16.45 -13.10
N ALA A 360 -26.38 -16.07 -12.18
CA ALA A 360 -26.65 -15.07 -11.15
C ALA A 360 -27.25 -13.78 -11.74
N ALA A 361 -28.43 -13.38 -11.27
CA ALA A 361 -29.17 -12.23 -11.81
C ALA A 361 -28.45 -10.89 -11.61
N MET A 362 -27.55 -10.81 -10.62
CA MET A 362 -26.69 -9.65 -10.33
C MET A 362 -25.23 -9.93 -10.67
N PHE A 363 -24.96 -10.81 -11.65
CA PHE A 363 -23.61 -11.05 -12.16
C PHE A 363 -22.94 -9.74 -12.59
N GLY A 364 -21.71 -9.51 -12.12
CA GLY A 364 -20.93 -8.31 -12.42
C GLY A 364 -21.29 -7.05 -11.62
N VAL A 365 -22.31 -7.09 -10.75
CA VAL A 365 -22.71 -5.93 -9.93
C VAL A 365 -21.73 -5.69 -8.78
N PHE A 366 -21.21 -6.76 -8.17
CA PHE A 366 -20.31 -6.71 -7.02
C PHE A 366 -18.89 -7.08 -7.44
N SER A 367 -17.91 -6.28 -7.01
CA SER A 367 -16.49 -6.58 -7.18
C SER A 367 -16.09 -7.79 -6.33
N PRO A 368 -14.91 -8.38 -6.58
CA PRO A 368 -14.41 -9.50 -5.78
C PRO A 368 -14.34 -9.20 -4.27
N TYR A 369 -13.89 -8.00 -3.88
CA TYR A 369 -13.88 -7.59 -2.47
C TYR A 369 -15.29 -7.51 -1.87
N GLU A 370 -16.24 -6.92 -2.60
CA GLU A 370 -17.61 -6.75 -2.12
C GLU A 370 -18.35 -8.09 -2.00
N LYS A 371 -18.07 -9.03 -2.92
CA LYS A 371 -18.51 -10.42 -2.78
C LYS A 371 -17.90 -11.07 -1.55
N GLN A 372 -16.61 -10.87 -1.27
CA GLN A 372 -15.98 -11.42 -0.07
C GLN A 372 -16.56 -10.82 1.22
N LEU A 373 -16.87 -9.52 1.26
CA LEU A 373 -17.56 -8.87 2.37
C LEU A 373 -18.91 -9.54 2.65
N LEU A 374 -19.73 -9.69 1.62
CA LEU A 374 -21.03 -10.36 1.74
C LEU A 374 -20.90 -11.83 2.12
N HIS A 375 -19.91 -12.53 1.56
CA HIS A 375 -19.61 -13.92 1.89
C HIS A 375 -19.30 -14.06 3.38
N ASP A 376 -18.30 -13.33 3.87
CA ASP A 376 -17.80 -13.45 5.24
C ASP A 376 -18.83 -12.92 6.25
N TRP A 377 -19.61 -11.91 5.84
CA TRP A 377 -20.76 -11.48 6.63
C TRP A 377 -21.80 -12.60 6.72
N ILE A 378 -22.33 -13.13 5.61
CA ILE A 378 -23.33 -14.22 5.67
C ILE A 378 -22.81 -15.44 6.44
N ALA A 379 -21.57 -15.85 6.17
CA ALA A 379 -20.90 -16.96 6.83
C ALA A 379 -20.82 -16.77 8.35
N GLY A 380 -20.45 -15.58 8.83
CA GLY A 380 -20.35 -15.30 10.26
C GLY A 380 -19.42 -16.29 10.99
N GLU A 381 -19.99 -17.13 11.84
CA GLU A 381 -19.25 -18.17 12.59
C GLU A 381 -19.15 -19.50 11.86
N TRP A 382 -19.81 -19.63 10.71
CA TRP A 382 -19.77 -20.84 9.92
C TRP A 382 -18.38 -21.03 9.31
N THR A 383 -17.85 -22.24 9.47
CA THR A 383 -16.63 -22.69 8.83
C THR A 383 -16.93 -23.80 7.84
N PRO A 384 -16.39 -23.76 6.61
CA PRO A 384 -16.54 -24.84 5.65
C PRO A 384 -15.94 -26.14 6.19
N GLU A 385 -16.57 -27.28 5.89
CA GLU A 385 -16.09 -28.61 6.28
C GLU A 385 -14.69 -28.92 5.71
N CYS A 386 -14.42 -28.39 4.51
CA CYS A 386 -13.12 -28.43 3.87
C CYS A 386 -12.68 -26.99 3.59
N PRO A 387 -11.86 -26.38 4.47
CA PRO A 387 -11.34 -25.05 4.21
C PRO A 387 -10.46 -25.05 2.95
N PRO A 388 -10.45 -23.95 2.19
CA PRO A 388 -9.56 -23.82 1.05
C PRO A 388 -8.11 -24.05 1.51
N PRO A 389 -7.28 -24.70 0.68
CA PRO A 389 -5.90 -24.96 1.04
C PRO A 389 -5.18 -23.64 1.28
N ALA A 390 -4.33 -23.61 2.31
CA ALA A 390 -3.38 -22.53 2.50
C ALA A 390 -2.58 -22.31 1.21
N TYR A 391 -2.22 -21.06 0.93
CA TYR A 391 -1.46 -20.70 -0.25
C TYR A 391 -0.16 -21.53 -0.30
N ARG A 392 0.08 -22.15 -1.45
CA ARG A 392 1.33 -22.84 -1.76
C ARG A 392 1.86 -22.26 -3.05
N ARG A 393 3.01 -21.61 -2.98
CA ARG A 393 3.70 -21.07 -4.15
C ARG A 393 3.89 -22.17 -5.18
N SER A 394 3.36 -21.98 -6.39
CA SER A 394 3.55 -22.96 -7.45
C SER A 394 4.87 -22.68 -8.17
N ASN A 395 5.52 -23.72 -8.71
CA ASN A 395 6.71 -23.54 -9.56
C ASN A 395 6.39 -22.75 -10.86
N GLN A 396 5.11 -22.58 -11.21
CA GLN A 396 4.67 -21.77 -12.35
C GLN A 396 4.67 -20.26 -12.04
N ASP A 397 4.63 -19.87 -10.76
CA ASP A 397 4.67 -18.46 -10.34
C ASP A 397 6.07 -17.84 -10.43
N ALA A 398 7.10 -18.68 -10.67
CA ALA A 398 8.50 -18.29 -10.79
C ALA A 398 8.94 -18.02 -12.25
N VAL A 399 8.02 -18.05 -13.22
CA VAL A 399 8.36 -17.67 -14.59
C VAL A 399 8.62 -16.16 -14.60
N GLU A 400 9.88 -15.77 -14.80
CA GLU A 400 10.24 -14.36 -15.00
C GLU A 400 9.37 -13.79 -16.12
N PRO A 401 8.59 -12.73 -15.85
CA PRO A 401 7.90 -11.99 -16.89
C PRO A 401 8.91 -11.58 -17.97
N VAL A 402 8.78 -12.18 -19.16
CA VAL A 402 9.65 -11.83 -20.29
C VAL A 402 9.32 -10.39 -20.66
N LEU A 403 10.31 -9.51 -20.60
CA LEU A 403 10.16 -8.12 -21.04
C LEU A 403 9.70 -8.12 -22.51
N PRO A 404 8.52 -7.56 -22.83
CA PRO A 404 8.07 -7.48 -24.21
C PRO A 404 8.99 -6.52 -24.97
N LEU A 405 9.96 -7.05 -25.71
CA LEU A 405 10.89 -6.26 -26.54
C LEU A 405 10.16 -5.42 -27.63
N SER A 406 8.91 -5.77 -27.94
CA SER A 406 8.02 -5.03 -28.83
C SER A 406 7.30 -3.86 -28.16
N ASP A 407 7.52 -3.61 -26.86
CA ASP A 407 6.89 -2.53 -26.12
C ASP A 407 7.36 -1.15 -26.65
N PRO A 408 6.43 -0.20 -26.93
CA PRO A 408 6.76 1.11 -27.46
C PRO A 408 7.69 1.94 -26.56
N ASP A 409 7.55 1.84 -25.25
CA ASP A 409 8.37 2.61 -24.29
C ASP A 409 9.78 2.04 -24.24
N VAL A 410 9.93 0.71 -24.33
CA VAL A 410 11.24 0.05 -24.44
C VAL A 410 11.97 0.51 -25.70
N GLN A 411 11.29 0.54 -26.85
CA GLN A 411 11.88 1.00 -28.11
C GLN A 411 12.26 2.48 -28.06
N SER A 412 11.42 3.31 -27.42
CA SER A 412 11.67 4.74 -27.25
C SER A 412 12.89 4.99 -26.35
N LEU A 413 13.00 4.27 -25.23
CA LEU A 413 14.17 4.32 -24.35
C LEU A 413 15.45 3.90 -25.08
N GLN A 414 15.44 2.75 -25.78
CA GLN A 414 16.61 2.27 -26.53
C GLN A 414 17.04 3.27 -27.62
N SER A 415 16.08 3.88 -28.31
CA SER A 415 16.34 4.92 -29.30
C SER A 415 16.95 6.18 -28.67
N ALA A 416 16.45 6.58 -27.49
CA ALA A 416 16.97 7.73 -26.76
C ALA A 416 18.41 7.51 -26.27
N LEU A 417 18.81 6.28 -25.94
CA LEU A 417 20.17 5.95 -25.48
C LEU A 417 21.21 5.83 -26.61
N LYS A 418 20.75 5.56 -27.83
CA LYS A 418 21.62 5.27 -28.98
C LYS A 418 22.52 6.45 -29.34
N GLY A 419 23.83 6.20 -29.44
CA GLY A 419 24.82 7.19 -29.86
C GLY A 419 25.19 8.24 -28.81
N ARG A 420 24.66 8.13 -27.58
CA ARG A 420 25.02 8.98 -26.44
C ARG A 420 26.23 8.45 -25.68
N ALA A 421 26.97 9.35 -25.05
CA ALA A 421 28.02 8.97 -24.11
C ALA A 421 27.43 8.39 -22.82
N ALA A 422 28.17 7.52 -22.12
CA ALA A 422 27.69 6.83 -20.93
C ALA A 422 27.19 7.79 -19.81
N ALA A 423 27.82 8.95 -19.63
CA ALA A 423 27.34 9.96 -18.68
C ALA A 423 25.99 10.60 -19.08
N GLU A 424 25.74 10.78 -20.38
CA GLU A 424 24.47 11.28 -20.91
C GLU A 424 23.38 10.20 -20.86
N GLN A 425 23.77 8.94 -21.07
CA GLN A 425 22.87 7.79 -20.90
C GLN A 425 22.34 7.72 -19.47
N MET A 426 23.17 7.99 -18.47
CA MET A 426 22.72 8.01 -17.06
C MET A 426 21.59 9.02 -16.83
N GLN A 427 21.69 10.23 -17.41
CA GLN A 427 20.64 11.26 -17.31
C GLN A 427 19.34 10.86 -18.03
N VAL A 428 19.44 10.07 -19.10
CA VAL A 428 18.26 9.53 -19.80
C VAL A 428 17.59 8.43 -18.98
N LEU A 429 18.36 7.64 -18.21
CA LEU A 429 17.85 6.50 -17.44
C LEU A 429 17.13 6.93 -16.16
N ILE A 430 17.66 7.89 -15.40
CA ILE A 430 17.13 8.29 -14.09
C ILE A 430 15.60 8.55 -14.10
N PRO A 431 15.01 9.27 -15.07
CA PRO A 431 13.56 9.47 -15.14
C PRO A 431 12.72 8.18 -15.23
N TRP A 432 13.29 7.09 -15.75
CA TRP A 432 12.59 5.79 -15.87
C TRP A 432 12.60 4.98 -14.57
N LEU A 433 13.46 5.34 -13.62
CA LEU A 433 13.53 4.72 -12.31
C LEU A 433 12.58 5.39 -11.30
N SER A 434 11.74 6.34 -11.71
CA SER A 434 10.76 6.98 -10.80
C SER A 434 9.64 6.02 -10.38
N ALA A 435 8.96 6.31 -9.27
CA ALA A 435 7.80 5.55 -8.77
C ALA A 435 6.70 5.34 -9.83
N GLN A 436 6.54 6.28 -10.76
CA GLN A 436 5.57 6.16 -11.85
C GLN A 436 5.98 5.07 -12.87
N ARG A 437 7.28 4.88 -13.11
CA ARG A 437 7.79 4.20 -14.32
C ARG A 437 8.56 2.92 -14.05
N HIS A 438 9.21 2.79 -12.90
CA HIS A 438 10.16 1.70 -12.64
C HIS A 438 9.55 0.29 -12.76
N SER A 439 8.26 0.14 -12.48
CA SER A 439 7.53 -1.13 -12.59
C SER A 439 7.10 -1.48 -14.02
N HIS A 440 7.23 -0.58 -15.00
CA HIS A 440 6.89 -0.83 -16.40
C HIS A 440 8.07 -1.46 -17.16
N PRO A 441 7.85 -2.12 -18.31
CA PRO A 441 8.91 -2.80 -19.07
C PRO A 441 10.15 -1.93 -19.35
N ALA A 442 9.94 -0.66 -19.73
CA ALA A 442 11.04 0.28 -19.96
C ALA A 442 11.77 0.68 -18.66
N GLY A 443 11.04 0.83 -17.55
CA GLY A 443 11.62 1.08 -16.22
C GLY A 443 12.50 -0.07 -15.75
N LEU A 444 12.01 -1.31 -15.87
CA LEU A 444 12.77 -2.52 -15.53
C LEU A 444 14.06 -2.63 -16.36
N LEU A 445 14.00 -2.34 -17.66
CA LEU A 445 15.19 -2.28 -18.51
C LEU A 445 16.13 -1.13 -18.08
N ALA A 446 15.58 0.05 -17.78
CA ALA A 446 16.36 1.19 -17.36
C ALA A 446 17.13 0.93 -16.06
N THR A 447 16.52 0.24 -15.09
CA THR A 447 17.18 -0.16 -13.85
C THR A 447 18.41 -1.04 -14.12
N ARG A 448 18.27 -2.06 -14.99
CA ARG A 448 19.40 -2.94 -15.35
C ARG A 448 20.53 -2.15 -16.01
N LEU A 449 20.20 -1.30 -16.98
CA LEU A 449 21.19 -0.47 -17.68
C LEU A 449 21.84 0.55 -16.74
N PHE A 450 21.11 1.09 -15.77
CA PHE A 450 21.64 2.01 -14.76
C PHE A 450 22.70 1.30 -13.91
N ILE A 451 22.42 0.09 -13.44
CA ILE A 451 23.35 -0.73 -12.63
C ILE A 451 24.62 -1.04 -13.44
N GLU A 452 24.47 -1.50 -14.68
CA GLU A 452 25.59 -1.80 -15.58
C GLU A 452 26.47 -0.57 -15.85
N LEU A 453 25.85 0.57 -16.16
CA LEU A 453 26.59 1.82 -16.43
C LEU A 453 27.26 2.37 -15.17
N LYS A 454 26.59 2.34 -14.01
CA LYS A 454 27.17 2.80 -12.74
C LYS A 454 28.42 2.00 -12.39
N SER A 455 28.40 0.68 -12.64
CA SER A 455 29.51 -0.22 -12.38
C SER A 455 30.69 -0.05 -13.33
N SER A 456 30.45 0.41 -14.57
CA SER A 456 31.51 0.63 -15.58
C SER A 456 32.10 2.03 -15.59
N LEU A 457 31.39 3.02 -15.04
CA LEU A 457 31.83 4.42 -14.93
C LEU A 457 32.66 4.71 -13.68
N ARG A 458 32.89 3.70 -12.84
CA ARG A 458 33.77 3.71 -11.68
C ARG A 458 34.90 2.73 -11.92
#